data_AF-A0A850GP80-F1
#
_entry.id   AF-A0A850GP80-F1
#
_cell.length_a   1.000
_cell.length_b   1.000
_cell.length_c   1.000
_cell.angle_alpha   90.00
_cell.angle_beta   90.00
_cell.angle_gamma   90.00
#
_symmetry.space_group_name_H-M   'P 1'
#
loop_
_entity.id
_entity.type
_entity.pdbx_description
1 polymer ?
#
loop_
_entity_poly.entity_id
_entity_poly.type
_entity_poly.pdbx_seq_one_letter_code
_entity_poly.pdbx_strand_id
1 'polypeptide(L)'
;MPPTLIALEGPDGAGKTTTLHQTAHLLKSQGTPLTLPRPTKHPTSKPAQAIRQLTRDRTNLDLTPRAELLLYAAREAQILSETVTPALAAGHTVLLDRSMLTPLVLGAHGRGLDLAACEAITAQASAGLVPELTIVFDVDPRTSRLRKRLDKLRRRPVRDGGRKGLAGSAFKARIRAGYLALAARDGLPVLHAERATPAQLAARVLALIAGDTPRSAPEDAIPYFMVEPGTPYADALDTLPPPLRLYFSRHIPEGRAIRAALFDAEPTLAIWAADPHDPLLERALATAPQLVLERLARTPRTTDLDPLRARLAAEHPREVARSLRGLAGRDADALRLRLAELDSPDSHDSGALGAVVESLGGRCDTFAHELRARLWRHADSYERAASLRGCDDAESWRRRERLFERDPAVALSSLLGLHGPRVDDLLDAYAGRAPKPVLQALAGRDDAHAHGLRLELLETGSEVLDTIVGLDDPASWRLRERCVERWPWAVLASLGGFTHEHRGDSGVERLAARCRERAPGDLFVLRQLHLLHQRTHADVSKPPRA
;
A
#
# COMPACT_ATOMS: atom_id res chain seq x y z
N MET A 1 -34.24 10.48 -19.50
CA MET A 1 -34.14 9.85 -18.17
C MET A 1 -34.55 10.89 -17.13
N PRO A 2 -35.41 10.58 -16.15
CA PRO A 2 -35.72 11.51 -15.07
C PRO A 2 -34.45 11.82 -14.24
N PRO A 3 -34.39 12.99 -13.57
CA PRO A 3 -33.30 13.32 -12.66
C PRO A 3 -33.18 12.22 -11.59
N THR A 4 -32.02 11.60 -11.48
CA THR A 4 -31.78 10.46 -10.57
C THR A 4 -30.50 10.69 -9.77
N LEU A 5 -30.52 10.36 -8.49
CA LEU A 5 -29.37 10.30 -7.59
C LEU A 5 -28.80 8.88 -7.55
N ILE A 6 -27.58 8.72 -8.07
CA ILE A 6 -26.91 7.42 -8.17
C ILE A 6 -25.60 7.46 -7.37
N ALA A 7 -25.39 6.49 -6.48
CA ALA A 7 -24.18 6.38 -5.68
C ALA A 7 -23.35 5.15 -6.05
N LEU A 8 -22.06 5.35 -6.31
CA LEU A 8 -21.10 4.26 -6.45
C LEU A 8 -20.34 4.08 -5.13
N GLU A 9 -20.51 2.93 -4.50
CA GLU A 9 -19.99 2.58 -3.18
C GLU A 9 -19.00 1.41 -3.22
N GLY A 10 -18.22 1.21 -2.15
CA GLY A 10 -17.30 0.08 -2.03
C GLY A 10 -15.89 0.44 -1.53
N PRO A 11 -15.01 -0.54 -1.31
CA PRO A 11 -13.67 -0.33 -0.77
C PRO A 11 -12.76 0.51 -1.71
N ASP A 12 -11.69 1.09 -1.13
CA ASP A 12 -10.73 1.86 -1.92
C ASP A 12 -10.00 0.96 -2.92
N GLY A 13 -9.77 1.46 -4.14
CA GLY A 13 -9.07 0.70 -5.20
C GLY A 13 -9.97 -0.17 -6.07
N ALA A 14 -11.30 -0.13 -5.85
CA ALA A 14 -12.29 -0.84 -6.67
C ALA A 14 -12.58 -0.19 -8.04
N GLY A 15 -11.97 0.96 -8.37
CA GLY A 15 -12.15 1.61 -9.67
C GLY A 15 -13.31 2.62 -9.77
N LYS A 16 -14.08 2.82 -8.68
CA LYS A 16 -15.25 3.72 -8.61
C LYS A 16 -15.08 5.07 -9.31
N THR A 17 -14.09 5.87 -8.91
CA THR A 17 -13.87 7.20 -9.50
C THR A 17 -13.64 7.13 -11.02
N THR A 18 -12.87 6.15 -11.48
CA THR A 18 -12.59 5.96 -12.91
C THR A 18 -13.85 5.54 -13.66
N THR A 19 -14.61 4.58 -13.14
CA THR A 19 -15.88 4.15 -13.72
C THR A 19 -16.90 5.28 -13.73
N LEU A 20 -17.03 6.04 -12.64
CA LEU A 20 -17.93 7.18 -12.53
C LEU A 20 -17.67 8.22 -13.62
N HIS A 21 -16.40 8.55 -13.87
CA HIS A 21 -16.05 9.51 -14.92
C HIS A 21 -16.38 8.99 -16.32
N GLN A 22 -16.20 7.69 -16.58
CA GLN A 22 -16.56 7.09 -17.86
C GLN A 22 -18.07 7.01 -18.05
N THR A 23 -18.82 6.59 -17.04
CA THR A 23 -20.29 6.63 -17.04
C THR A 23 -20.78 8.06 -17.26
N ALA A 24 -20.20 9.04 -16.57
CA ALA A 24 -20.53 10.46 -16.73
C ALA A 24 -20.30 10.95 -18.17
N HIS A 25 -19.17 10.57 -18.77
CA HIS A 25 -18.86 10.92 -20.16
C HIS A 25 -19.90 10.34 -21.13
N LEU A 26 -20.27 9.06 -20.96
CA LEU A 26 -21.26 8.39 -21.79
C LEU A 26 -22.65 9.03 -21.64
N LEU A 27 -23.14 9.28 -20.43
CA LEU A 27 -24.43 9.96 -20.19
C LEU A 27 -24.47 11.37 -20.79
N LYS A 28 -23.37 12.13 -20.66
CA LYS A 28 -23.26 13.45 -21.27
C LYS A 28 -23.31 13.41 -22.79
N SER A 29 -22.65 12.41 -23.40
CA SER A 29 -22.71 12.20 -24.86
C SER A 29 -24.12 11.88 -25.38
N GLN A 30 -25.01 11.40 -24.49
CA GLN A 30 -26.42 11.14 -24.76
C GLN A 30 -27.34 12.35 -24.42
N GLY A 31 -26.76 13.51 -24.07
CA GLY A 31 -27.52 14.72 -23.76
C GLY A 31 -28.11 14.75 -22.34
N THR A 32 -27.69 13.88 -21.42
CA THR A 32 -28.19 13.86 -20.03
C THR A 32 -27.58 15.00 -19.22
N PRO A 33 -28.37 15.92 -18.64
CA PRO A 33 -27.87 16.92 -17.69
C PRO A 33 -27.31 16.22 -16.45
N LEU A 34 -26.03 16.47 -16.14
CA LEU A 34 -25.31 15.71 -15.12
C LEU A 34 -24.49 16.62 -14.19
N THR A 35 -24.63 16.39 -12.89
CA THR A 35 -23.78 17.00 -11.86
C THR A 35 -22.92 15.94 -11.17
N LEU A 36 -21.62 16.24 -11.02
CA LEU A 36 -20.67 15.44 -10.25
C LEU A 36 -20.20 16.27 -9.04
N PRO A 37 -20.71 16.02 -7.81
CA PRO A 37 -20.27 16.76 -6.63
C PRO A 37 -18.79 16.53 -6.24
N ARG A 38 -18.20 15.47 -6.81
CA ARG A 38 -16.78 15.12 -6.70
C ARG A 38 -16.23 14.83 -8.09
N PRO A 39 -15.98 15.86 -8.93
CA PRO A 39 -15.40 15.65 -10.26
C PRO A 39 -13.92 15.25 -10.19
N THR A 40 -13.32 15.29 -9.00
CA THR A 40 -11.99 14.76 -8.69
C THR A 40 -12.07 13.94 -7.39
N LYS A 41 -10.94 13.41 -6.91
CA LYS A 41 -10.85 12.80 -5.56
C LYS A 41 -11.12 13.77 -4.41
N HIS A 42 -11.31 15.06 -4.70
CA HIS A 42 -11.61 16.13 -3.75
C HIS A 42 -13.03 16.67 -4.00
N PRO A 43 -13.84 16.86 -2.94
CA PRO A 43 -15.09 17.60 -3.04
C PRO A 43 -14.87 19.01 -3.59
N THR A 44 -15.84 19.58 -4.30
CA THR A 44 -15.80 21.00 -4.70
C THR A 44 -16.04 21.93 -3.50
N SER A 45 -16.94 21.52 -2.60
CA SER A 45 -17.30 22.24 -1.36
C SER A 45 -16.09 22.47 -0.44
N LYS A 46 -15.83 23.73 -0.08
CA LYS A 46 -14.72 24.12 0.81
C LYS A 46 -14.85 23.50 2.22
N PRO A 47 -16.01 23.52 2.90
CA PRO A 47 -16.18 22.80 4.17
C PRO A 47 -15.95 21.30 4.02
N ALA A 48 -16.47 20.67 2.95
CA ALA A 48 -16.27 19.24 2.73
C ALA A 48 -14.80 18.88 2.47
N GLN A 49 -14.03 19.75 1.81
CA GLN A 49 -12.58 19.61 1.65
C GLN A 49 -11.85 19.67 2.99
N ALA A 50 -12.19 20.65 3.85
CA ALA A 50 -11.57 20.79 5.17
C ALA A 50 -11.82 19.55 6.05
N ILE A 51 -13.06 19.06 6.10
CA ILE A 51 -13.41 17.83 6.82
C ILE A 51 -12.68 16.62 6.23
N ARG A 52 -12.56 16.54 4.90
CA ARG A 52 -11.78 15.48 4.23
C ARG A 52 -10.31 15.54 4.60
N GLN A 53 -9.71 16.72 4.70
CA GLN A 53 -8.32 16.87 5.10
C GLN A 53 -8.13 16.37 6.53
N LEU A 54 -8.97 16.82 7.47
CA LEU A 54 -8.94 16.41 8.88
C LEU A 54 -9.04 14.88 9.05
N THR A 55 -9.98 14.25 8.35
CA THR A 55 -10.20 12.79 8.43
C THR A 55 -9.15 11.95 7.70
N ARG A 56 -8.43 12.54 6.74
CA ARG A 56 -7.32 11.87 6.04
C ARG A 56 -6.02 12.01 6.78
N ASP A 57 -5.84 13.10 7.52
CA ASP A 57 -4.61 13.41 8.20
C ASP A 57 -4.26 12.32 9.22
N ARG A 58 -3.10 11.71 8.97
CA ARG A 58 -2.53 10.63 9.77
C ARG A 58 -1.99 11.10 11.11
N THR A 59 -1.72 12.40 11.26
CA THR A 59 -1.16 12.97 12.49
C THR A 59 -2.21 13.04 13.60
N ASN A 60 -3.50 13.08 13.24
CA ASN A 60 -4.64 13.15 14.15
C ASN A 60 -4.92 11.85 14.92
N LEU A 61 -3.91 11.14 15.43
CA LEU A 61 -4.02 9.80 16.04
C LEU A 61 -5.10 9.69 17.11
N ASP A 62 -5.40 10.77 17.83
CA ASP A 62 -6.39 10.82 18.91
C ASP A 62 -7.85 10.96 18.42
N LEU A 63 -8.08 11.08 17.11
CA LEU A 63 -9.43 11.12 16.54
C LEU A 63 -10.16 9.79 16.81
N THR A 64 -11.14 9.83 17.72
CA THR A 64 -11.90 8.65 18.13
C THR A 64 -12.77 8.10 17.00
N PRO A 65 -13.12 6.80 17.01
CA PRO A 65 -14.07 6.20 16.08
C PRO A 65 -15.38 6.99 15.89
N ARG A 66 -16.00 7.45 16.98
CA ARG A 66 -17.25 8.20 16.95
C ARG A 66 -17.06 9.56 16.27
N ALA A 67 -15.99 10.28 16.60
CA ALA A 67 -15.68 11.54 15.95
C ALA A 67 -15.39 11.35 14.46
N GLU A 68 -14.66 10.29 14.08
CA GLU A 68 -14.42 9.96 12.67
C GLU A 68 -15.73 9.70 11.93
N LEU A 69 -16.65 8.90 12.48
CA LEU A 69 -17.99 8.67 11.89
C LEU A 69 -18.74 9.99 11.66
N LEU A 70 -18.85 10.83 12.69
CA LEU A 70 -19.57 12.11 12.63
C LEU A 70 -18.97 13.06 11.59
N LEU A 71 -17.64 13.12 11.48
CA LEU A 71 -16.98 13.92 10.45
C LEU A 71 -17.26 13.39 9.04
N TYR A 72 -17.24 12.07 8.82
CA TYR A 72 -17.62 11.53 7.52
C TYR A 72 -19.09 11.83 7.20
N ALA A 73 -20.00 11.66 8.15
CA ALA A 73 -21.42 11.98 7.98
C ALA A 73 -21.65 13.47 7.70
N ALA A 74 -20.99 14.37 8.44
CA ALA A 74 -21.06 15.81 8.23
C ALA A 74 -20.55 16.23 6.84
N ARG A 75 -19.48 15.58 6.35
CA ARG A 75 -18.99 15.82 4.97
C ARG A 75 -20.03 15.44 3.92
N GLU A 76 -20.68 14.28 4.08
CA GLU A 76 -21.71 13.85 3.15
C GLU A 76 -22.92 14.79 3.23
N ALA A 77 -23.39 15.13 4.44
CA ALA A 77 -24.49 16.08 4.65
C ALA A 77 -24.25 17.42 3.94
N GLN A 78 -23.04 17.98 4.08
CA GLN A 78 -22.66 19.21 3.40
C GLN A 78 -22.79 19.09 1.87
N ILE A 79 -22.30 18.00 1.29
CA ILE A 79 -22.35 17.77 -0.16
C ILE A 79 -23.79 17.57 -0.63
N LEU A 80 -24.60 16.86 0.14
CA LEU A 80 -26.01 16.66 -0.15
C LEU A 80 -26.75 18.00 -0.22
N SER A 81 -26.62 18.84 0.81
CA SER A 81 -27.29 20.14 0.88
C SER A 81 -26.76 21.16 -0.12
N GLU A 82 -25.44 21.27 -0.28
CA GLU A 82 -24.80 22.32 -1.09
C GLU A 82 -24.85 22.02 -2.59
N THR A 83 -24.83 20.75 -2.99
CA THR A 83 -24.67 20.37 -4.41
C THR A 83 -25.73 19.41 -4.91
N VAL A 84 -26.08 18.38 -4.14
CA VAL A 84 -26.99 17.34 -4.64
C VAL A 84 -28.42 17.84 -4.73
N THR A 85 -28.98 18.36 -3.64
CA THR A 85 -30.36 18.84 -3.61
C THR A 85 -30.62 19.93 -4.66
N PRO A 86 -29.76 20.97 -4.81
CA PRO A 86 -29.95 21.97 -5.88
C PRO A 86 -29.85 21.38 -7.28
N ALA A 87 -28.95 20.42 -7.52
CA ALA A 87 -28.80 19.79 -8.83
C ALA A 87 -30.02 18.95 -9.22
N LEU A 88 -30.56 18.17 -8.28
CA LEU A 88 -31.78 17.40 -8.51
C LEU A 88 -32.97 18.33 -8.79
N ALA A 89 -33.11 19.43 -8.02
CA ALA A 89 -34.14 20.44 -8.25
C ALA A 89 -34.01 21.13 -9.62
N ALA A 90 -32.80 21.27 -10.14
CA ALA A 90 -32.51 21.79 -11.49
C ALA A 90 -32.72 20.74 -12.61
N GLY A 91 -33.19 19.53 -12.28
CA GLY A 91 -33.42 18.47 -13.25
C GLY A 91 -32.16 17.71 -13.68
N HIS A 92 -31.05 17.82 -12.94
CA HIS A 92 -29.83 17.09 -13.24
C HIS A 92 -29.85 15.69 -12.61
N THR A 93 -29.30 14.72 -13.33
CA THR A 93 -28.85 13.46 -12.73
C THR A 93 -27.57 13.70 -11.94
N VAL A 94 -27.43 13.07 -10.79
CA VAL A 94 -26.26 13.23 -9.90
C VAL A 94 -25.56 11.90 -9.72
N LEU A 95 -24.27 11.83 -10.04
CA LEU A 95 -23.43 10.67 -9.72
C LEU A 95 -22.51 10.97 -8.53
N LEU A 96 -22.59 10.15 -7.49
CA LEU A 96 -21.78 10.25 -6.28
C LEU A 96 -20.67 9.20 -6.25
N ASP A 97 -19.41 9.64 -6.10
CA ASP A 97 -18.31 8.78 -5.64
C ASP A 97 -18.40 8.69 -4.11
N ARG A 98 -19.15 7.69 -3.63
CA ARG A 98 -19.58 7.48 -2.24
C ARG A 98 -20.67 8.43 -1.74
N SER A 99 -21.54 7.91 -0.88
CA SER A 99 -22.63 8.56 -0.16
C SER A 99 -22.61 8.09 1.32
N MET A 100 -23.77 8.04 1.98
CA MET A 100 -23.94 7.69 3.40
C MET A 100 -23.61 6.24 3.76
N LEU A 101 -23.55 5.34 2.79
CA LEU A 101 -23.12 3.96 3.05
C LEU A 101 -21.64 3.89 3.47
N THR A 102 -20.78 4.80 2.97
CA THR A 102 -19.39 4.88 3.41
C THR A 102 -19.21 5.17 4.92
N PRO A 103 -19.79 6.24 5.51
CA PRO A 103 -19.70 6.46 6.95
C PRO A 103 -20.26 5.29 7.76
N LEU A 104 -21.39 4.72 7.34
CA LEU A 104 -21.99 3.55 7.99
C LEU A 104 -21.03 2.36 8.06
N VAL A 105 -20.49 1.93 6.91
CA VAL A 105 -19.52 0.81 6.83
C VAL A 105 -18.24 1.14 7.62
N LEU A 106 -17.76 2.38 7.55
CA LEU A 106 -16.57 2.81 8.27
C LEU A 106 -16.76 2.71 9.78
N GLY A 107 -17.87 3.25 10.30
CA GLY A 107 -18.19 3.25 11.72
C GLY A 107 -18.41 1.85 12.26
N ALA A 108 -19.40 1.14 11.69
CA ALA A 108 -19.82 -0.16 12.19
C ALA A 108 -18.76 -1.25 11.95
N HIS A 109 -18.40 -1.50 10.69
CA HIS A 109 -17.52 -2.61 10.35
C HIS A 109 -16.04 -2.24 10.42
N GLY A 110 -15.67 -1.01 10.07
CA GLY A 110 -14.29 -0.55 10.13
C GLY A 110 -13.79 -0.34 11.56
N ARG A 111 -14.60 0.34 12.38
CA ARG A 111 -14.24 0.81 13.72
C ARG A 111 -14.98 0.12 14.87
N GLY A 112 -15.89 -0.81 14.58
CA GLY A 112 -16.57 -1.61 15.62
C GLY A 112 -17.59 -0.82 16.44
N LEU A 113 -18.15 0.26 15.88
CA LEU A 113 -19.28 0.95 16.50
C LEU A 113 -20.56 0.13 16.34
N ASP A 114 -21.53 0.36 17.22
CA ASP A 114 -22.85 -0.26 17.10
C ASP A 114 -23.52 0.14 15.76
N LEU A 115 -24.07 -0.85 15.05
CA LEU A 115 -24.62 -0.66 13.71
C LEU A 115 -25.84 0.26 13.74
N ALA A 116 -26.78 0.04 14.67
CA ALA A 116 -28.00 0.82 14.77
C ALA A 116 -27.70 2.30 15.10
N ALA A 117 -26.73 2.55 15.98
CA ALA A 117 -26.25 3.91 16.25
C ALA A 117 -25.65 4.58 15.00
N CYS A 118 -24.89 3.84 14.19
CA CYS A 118 -24.34 4.38 12.94
C CYS A 118 -25.45 4.70 11.94
N GLU A 119 -26.45 3.84 11.81
CA GLU A 119 -27.60 4.05 10.93
C GLU A 119 -28.39 5.30 11.32
N ALA A 120 -28.70 5.47 12.60
CA ALA A 120 -29.39 6.65 13.12
C ALA A 120 -28.65 7.95 12.79
N ILE A 121 -27.32 7.97 12.97
CA ILE A 121 -26.48 9.12 12.61
C ILE A 121 -26.53 9.39 11.10
N THR A 122 -26.38 8.35 10.27
CA THR A 122 -26.36 8.54 8.81
C THR A 122 -27.72 8.92 8.24
N ALA A 123 -28.82 8.43 8.82
CA ALA A 123 -30.18 8.80 8.46
C ALA A 123 -30.50 10.25 8.82
N GLN A 124 -30.04 10.71 10.00
CA GLN A 124 -30.17 12.12 10.38
C GLN A 124 -29.34 13.01 9.44
N ALA A 125 -28.11 12.62 9.15
CA ALA A 125 -27.22 13.39 8.28
C ALA A 125 -27.70 13.47 6.82
N SER A 126 -28.45 12.48 6.34
CA SER A 126 -29.00 12.50 4.98
C SER A 126 -30.24 13.38 4.82
N ALA A 127 -30.89 13.74 5.94
CA ALA A 127 -32.16 14.46 5.94
C ALA A 127 -33.22 13.82 5.02
N GLY A 128 -33.25 12.48 4.96
CA GLY A 128 -34.17 11.71 4.13
C GLY A 128 -33.77 11.57 2.66
N LEU A 129 -32.69 12.23 2.21
CA LEU A 129 -32.18 12.08 0.85
C LEU A 129 -31.41 10.77 0.69
N VAL A 130 -32.02 9.81 0.02
CA VAL A 130 -31.41 8.51 -0.31
C VAL A 130 -31.24 8.37 -1.83
N PRO A 131 -30.11 7.83 -2.33
CA PRO A 131 -29.96 7.54 -3.74
C PRO A 131 -31.02 6.54 -4.22
N GLU A 132 -31.64 6.78 -5.37
CA GLU A 132 -32.55 5.81 -6.00
C GLU A 132 -31.79 4.55 -6.46
N LEU A 133 -30.48 4.68 -6.71
CA LEU A 133 -29.61 3.57 -7.06
C LEU A 133 -28.27 3.66 -6.34
N THR A 134 -27.98 2.69 -5.47
CA THR A 134 -26.66 2.51 -4.86
C THR A 134 -26.01 1.24 -5.40
N ILE A 135 -24.85 1.37 -6.04
CA ILE A 135 -24.11 0.25 -6.65
C ILE A 135 -22.84 0.00 -5.85
N VAL A 136 -22.67 -1.22 -5.34
CA VAL A 136 -21.50 -1.61 -4.55
C VAL A 136 -20.46 -2.26 -5.45
N PHE A 137 -19.28 -1.64 -5.57
CA PHE A 137 -18.14 -2.20 -6.27
C PHE A 137 -17.37 -3.11 -5.33
N ASP A 138 -17.26 -4.40 -5.66
CA ASP A 138 -16.48 -5.36 -4.89
C ASP A 138 -15.06 -5.54 -5.48
N VAL A 139 -14.07 -5.62 -4.58
CA VAL A 139 -12.70 -6.00 -4.93
C VAL A 139 -12.02 -6.58 -3.68
N ASP A 140 -11.31 -7.69 -3.85
CA ASP A 140 -10.42 -8.30 -2.87
C ASP A 140 -9.37 -7.27 -2.41
N PRO A 141 -9.11 -7.15 -1.09
CA PRO A 141 -8.13 -6.20 -0.56
C PRO A 141 -6.72 -6.38 -1.13
N ARG A 142 -6.34 -7.60 -1.55
CA ARG A 142 -5.04 -7.91 -2.19
C ARG A 142 -5.00 -7.37 -3.61
N THR A 143 -6.06 -7.50 -4.41
CA THR A 143 -6.15 -6.86 -5.74
C THR A 143 -6.06 -5.34 -5.60
N SER A 144 -6.80 -4.74 -4.67
CA SER A 144 -6.72 -3.29 -4.40
C SER A 144 -5.30 -2.85 -4.03
N ARG A 145 -4.61 -3.60 -3.16
CA ARG A 145 -3.21 -3.35 -2.78
C ARG A 145 -2.28 -3.47 -3.98
N LEU A 146 -2.48 -4.49 -4.82
CA LEU A 146 -1.68 -4.75 -6.01
C LEU A 146 -1.81 -3.62 -7.03
N ARG A 147 -3.05 -3.22 -7.37
CA ARG A 147 -3.32 -2.07 -8.26
C ARG A 147 -2.66 -0.79 -7.77
N LYS A 148 -2.83 -0.47 -6.48
CA LYS A 148 -2.19 0.70 -5.86
C LYS A 148 -0.66 0.63 -5.91
N ARG A 149 -0.08 -0.56 -5.74
CA ARG A 149 1.37 -0.75 -5.81
C ARG A 149 1.89 -0.51 -7.22
N LEU A 150 1.23 -1.08 -8.23
CA LEU A 150 1.62 -0.91 -9.63
C LEU A 150 1.46 0.55 -10.08
N ASP A 151 0.37 1.22 -9.70
CA ASP A 151 0.16 2.65 -9.97
C ASP A 151 1.26 3.53 -9.34
N LYS A 152 1.65 3.21 -8.09
CA LYS A 152 2.75 3.91 -7.41
C LYS A 152 4.09 3.72 -8.10
N LEU A 153 4.37 2.54 -8.65
CA LEU A 153 5.61 2.31 -9.39
C LEU A 153 5.66 3.14 -10.67
N ARG A 154 4.53 3.26 -11.39
CA ARG A 154 4.44 4.06 -12.63
C ARG A 154 4.51 5.56 -12.39
N ARG A 155 3.82 6.07 -11.37
CA ARG A 155 3.63 7.51 -11.15
C ARG A 155 4.65 8.14 -10.19
N ARG A 156 5.54 7.34 -9.58
CA ARG A 156 6.49 7.74 -8.52
C ARG A 156 5.90 8.78 -7.54
N PRO A 157 4.68 8.59 -7.01
CA PRO A 157 3.97 9.66 -6.32
C PRO A 157 4.59 9.98 -4.96
N VAL A 158 4.30 11.18 -4.48
CA VAL A 158 4.62 11.64 -3.11
C VAL A 158 4.11 10.62 -2.09
N ARG A 159 4.87 10.41 -1.01
CA ARG A 159 4.49 9.54 0.10
C ARG A 159 3.28 10.15 0.82
N ASP A 160 2.07 9.85 0.38
CA ASP A 160 0.81 10.21 1.06
C ASP A 160 0.20 8.97 1.71
N GLY A 161 0.41 8.83 3.02
CA GLY A 161 -0.25 7.83 3.86
C GLY A 161 -1.38 8.47 4.66
N GLY A 162 -2.63 8.21 4.28
CA GLY A 162 -3.78 8.67 5.07
C GLY A 162 -4.01 7.82 6.33
N ARG A 163 -4.75 8.36 7.31
CA ARG A 163 -5.11 7.72 8.60
C ARG A 163 -5.55 6.26 8.48
N LYS A 164 -6.46 5.94 7.55
CA LYS A 164 -6.94 4.55 7.33
C LYS A 164 -5.84 3.57 6.94
N GLY A 165 -4.73 4.06 6.40
CA GLY A 165 -3.55 3.26 6.06
C GLY A 165 -2.80 2.72 7.28
N LEU A 166 -3.04 3.27 8.47
CA LEU A 166 -2.38 2.89 9.72
C LEU A 166 -3.01 1.66 10.39
N ALA A 167 -4.26 1.33 10.07
CA ALA A 167 -5.07 0.33 10.77
C ALA A 167 -4.82 -1.15 10.35
N GLY A 168 -3.90 -1.41 9.42
CA GLY A 168 -3.55 -2.77 8.97
C GLY A 168 -4.44 -3.36 7.85
N SER A 169 -4.21 -4.63 7.50
CA SER A 169 -4.95 -5.34 6.45
C SER A 169 -6.33 -5.80 6.85
N ALA A 170 -6.52 -6.22 8.10
CA ALA A 170 -7.81 -6.69 8.58
C ALA A 170 -8.87 -5.58 8.51
N PHE A 171 -8.51 -4.33 8.76
CA PHE A 171 -9.40 -3.18 8.58
C PHE A 171 -10.00 -3.13 7.17
N LYS A 172 -9.20 -3.34 6.11
CA LYS A 172 -9.70 -3.34 4.73
C LYS A 172 -10.61 -4.53 4.43
N ALA A 173 -10.30 -5.69 5.01
CA ALA A 173 -11.14 -6.87 4.89
C ALA A 173 -12.51 -6.65 5.55
N ARG A 174 -12.55 -6.05 6.75
CA ARG A 174 -13.80 -5.70 7.44
C ARG A 174 -14.61 -4.66 6.67
N ILE A 175 -13.97 -3.64 6.08
CA ILE A 175 -14.66 -2.66 5.22
C ILE A 175 -15.31 -3.35 4.02
N ARG A 176 -14.60 -4.24 3.32
CA ARG A 176 -15.17 -5.01 2.20
C ARG A 176 -16.36 -5.86 2.68
N ALA A 177 -16.18 -6.61 3.77
CA ALA A 177 -17.24 -7.46 4.34
C ALA A 177 -18.48 -6.64 4.72
N GLY A 178 -18.30 -5.46 5.32
CA GLY A 178 -19.41 -4.56 5.66
C GLY A 178 -20.19 -4.09 4.44
N TYR A 179 -19.50 -3.69 3.37
CA TYR A 179 -20.18 -3.36 2.11
C TYR A 179 -21.01 -4.51 1.55
N LEU A 180 -20.45 -5.72 1.52
CA LEU A 180 -21.16 -6.89 0.99
C LEU A 180 -22.32 -7.31 1.88
N ALA A 181 -22.17 -7.23 3.21
CA ALA A 181 -23.24 -7.54 4.16
C ALA A 181 -24.42 -6.58 4.02
N LEU A 182 -24.15 -5.27 3.93
CA LEU A 182 -25.21 -4.27 3.74
C LEU A 182 -25.81 -4.35 2.34
N ALA A 183 -25.01 -4.64 1.30
CA ALA A 183 -25.55 -4.87 -0.04
C ALA A 183 -26.52 -6.05 -0.08
N ALA A 184 -26.17 -7.16 0.56
CA ALA A 184 -27.04 -8.33 0.64
C ALA A 184 -28.32 -8.04 1.45
N ARG A 185 -28.20 -7.33 2.58
CA ARG A 185 -29.34 -6.96 3.43
C ARG A 185 -30.32 -6.03 2.70
N ASP A 186 -29.80 -5.02 2.00
CA ASP A 186 -30.59 -3.93 1.42
C ASP A 186 -30.90 -4.16 -0.08
N GLY A 187 -30.51 -5.32 -0.63
CA GLY A 187 -30.76 -5.68 -2.03
C GLY A 187 -29.99 -4.82 -3.05
N LEU A 188 -28.83 -4.29 -2.67
CA LEU A 188 -28.04 -3.40 -3.54
C LEU A 188 -27.28 -4.19 -4.61
N PRO A 189 -27.25 -3.75 -5.88
CA PRO A 189 -26.46 -4.39 -6.92
C PRO A 189 -24.97 -4.35 -6.60
N VAL A 190 -24.31 -5.50 -6.77
CA VAL A 190 -22.85 -5.65 -6.59
C VAL A 190 -22.18 -5.83 -7.95
N LEU A 191 -21.15 -5.04 -8.23
CA LEU A 191 -20.30 -5.18 -9.41
C LEU A 191 -18.90 -5.64 -8.99
N HIS A 192 -18.48 -6.81 -9.47
CA HIS A 192 -17.14 -7.31 -9.20
C HIS A 192 -16.11 -6.62 -10.11
N ALA A 193 -15.21 -5.86 -9.50
CA ALA A 193 -14.23 -5.05 -10.20
C ALA A 193 -12.89 -5.79 -10.44
N GLU A 194 -12.81 -7.09 -10.16
CA GLU A 194 -11.58 -7.88 -10.23
C GLU A 194 -11.04 -8.01 -11.64
N ARG A 195 -11.88 -8.51 -12.55
CA ARG A 195 -11.51 -8.80 -13.94
C ARG A 195 -12.06 -7.80 -14.94
N ALA A 196 -13.01 -6.96 -14.53
CA ALA A 196 -13.61 -5.95 -15.38
C ALA A 196 -12.68 -4.75 -15.63
N THR A 197 -12.61 -4.33 -16.89
CA THR A 197 -12.05 -3.03 -17.26
C THR A 197 -12.97 -1.89 -16.80
N PRO A 198 -12.44 -0.66 -16.64
CA PRO A 198 -13.27 0.49 -16.35
C PRO A 198 -14.45 0.66 -17.34
N ALA A 199 -14.23 0.41 -18.63
CA ALA A 199 -15.24 0.52 -19.67
C ALA A 199 -16.37 -0.52 -19.51
N GLN A 200 -16.02 -1.78 -19.21
CA GLN A 200 -17.01 -2.82 -18.90
C GLN A 200 -17.83 -2.46 -17.66
N LEU A 201 -17.19 -1.96 -16.61
CA LEU A 201 -17.91 -1.49 -15.41
C LEU A 201 -18.83 -0.31 -15.73
N ALA A 202 -18.39 0.64 -16.56
CA ALA A 202 -19.19 1.79 -16.94
C ALA A 202 -20.44 1.37 -17.74
N ALA A 203 -20.30 0.42 -18.66
CA ALA A 203 -21.43 -0.15 -19.41
C ALA A 203 -22.43 -0.87 -18.48
N ARG A 204 -21.95 -1.63 -17.49
CA ARG A 204 -22.82 -2.29 -16.49
C ARG A 204 -23.54 -1.29 -15.58
N VAL A 205 -22.86 -0.19 -15.19
CA VAL A 205 -23.51 0.90 -14.46
C VAL A 205 -24.62 1.52 -15.30
N LEU A 206 -24.40 1.77 -16.60
CA LEU A 206 -25.44 2.30 -17.48
C LEU A 206 -26.65 1.36 -17.62
N ALA A 207 -26.40 0.05 -17.74
CA ALA A 207 -27.46 -0.96 -17.78
C ALA A 207 -28.32 -0.92 -16.49
N LEU A 208 -27.68 -0.84 -15.32
CA LEU A 208 -28.39 -0.70 -14.04
C LEU A 208 -29.18 0.61 -13.95
N ILE A 209 -28.64 1.71 -14.46
CA ILE A 209 -29.35 3.00 -14.55
C ILE A 209 -30.58 2.89 -15.47
N ALA A 210 -30.52 2.07 -16.52
CA ALA A 210 -31.63 1.81 -17.42
C ALA A 210 -32.69 0.83 -16.84
N GLY A 211 -32.46 0.28 -15.65
CA GLY A 211 -33.34 -0.69 -15.00
C GLY A 211 -33.09 -2.15 -15.40
N ASP A 212 -32.00 -2.44 -16.10
CA ASP A 212 -31.65 -3.81 -16.47
C ASP A 212 -31.28 -4.63 -15.24
N THR A 213 -31.72 -5.88 -15.22
CA THR A 213 -31.27 -6.84 -14.20
C THR A 213 -29.81 -7.21 -14.44
N PRO A 214 -28.92 -7.13 -13.43
CA PRO A 214 -27.53 -7.52 -13.59
C PRO A 214 -27.44 -8.99 -14.01
N ARG A 215 -26.81 -9.23 -15.17
CA ARG A 215 -26.51 -10.58 -15.66
C ARG A 215 -25.13 -11.00 -15.20
N SER A 216 -24.99 -12.29 -14.88
CA SER A 216 -23.68 -12.91 -14.67
C SER A 216 -22.85 -12.72 -15.93
N ALA A 217 -21.64 -12.19 -15.77
CA ALA A 217 -20.73 -11.96 -16.87
C ALA A 217 -19.34 -12.57 -16.57
N PRO A 218 -18.51 -12.87 -17.58
CA PRO A 218 -17.20 -13.48 -17.36
C PRO A 218 -16.29 -12.67 -16.41
N GLU A 219 -16.53 -11.36 -16.28
CA GLU A 219 -15.78 -10.48 -15.40
C GLU A 219 -16.12 -10.66 -13.90
N ASP A 220 -17.24 -11.31 -13.59
CA ASP A 220 -17.66 -11.67 -12.23
C ASP A 220 -16.93 -12.91 -11.70
N ALA A 221 -16.07 -13.51 -12.50
CA ALA A 221 -15.22 -14.62 -12.08
C ALA A 221 -14.24 -14.21 -10.95
N ILE A 222 -13.71 -15.23 -10.27
CA ILE A 222 -12.76 -15.08 -9.16
C ILE A 222 -11.52 -14.23 -9.52
N PRO A 223 -10.86 -13.61 -8.53
CA PRO A 223 -9.70 -12.74 -8.78
C PRO A 223 -8.61 -13.40 -9.63
N TYR A 224 -7.87 -12.61 -10.42
CA TYR A 224 -6.77 -13.12 -11.29
C TYR A 224 -5.72 -13.96 -10.56
N PHE A 225 -5.55 -13.76 -9.25
CA PHE A 225 -4.59 -14.52 -8.45
C PHE A 225 -5.14 -15.86 -7.94
N MET A 226 -6.38 -16.22 -8.24
CA MET A 226 -6.96 -17.51 -7.92
C MET A 226 -7.01 -18.35 -9.21
N VAL A 227 -6.38 -19.53 -9.18
CA VAL A 227 -6.29 -20.49 -10.27
C VAL A 227 -6.77 -21.87 -9.83
N GLU A 228 -7.02 -22.76 -10.79
CA GLU A 228 -7.41 -24.14 -10.50
C GLU A 228 -6.31 -24.84 -9.68
N PRO A 229 -6.64 -25.50 -8.55
CA PRO A 229 -5.68 -26.28 -7.78
C PRO A 229 -4.89 -27.26 -8.65
N GLY A 230 -3.56 -27.26 -8.48
CA GLY A 230 -2.66 -28.12 -9.26
C GLY A 230 -2.16 -27.51 -10.58
N THR A 231 -2.65 -26.33 -10.98
CA THR A 231 -2.12 -25.59 -12.12
C THR A 231 -0.63 -25.27 -11.89
N PRO A 232 0.29 -25.65 -12.80
CA PRO A 232 1.70 -25.29 -12.68
C PRO A 232 1.88 -23.77 -12.59
N TYR A 233 2.81 -23.32 -11.74
CA TYR A 233 2.99 -21.89 -11.50
C TYR A 233 3.34 -21.12 -12.77
N ALA A 234 4.13 -21.71 -13.67
CA ALA A 234 4.47 -21.12 -14.96
C ALA A 234 3.22 -20.88 -15.84
N ASP A 235 2.39 -21.91 -16.00
CA ASP A 235 1.15 -21.83 -16.80
C ASP A 235 0.19 -20.79 -16.23
N ALA A 236 0.07 -20.73 -14.91
CA ALA A 236 -0.75 -19.71 -14.26
C ALA A 236 -0.28 -18.29 -14.58
N LEU A 237 1.03 -18.03 -14.70
CA LEU A 237 1.54 -16.72 -15.10
C LEU A 237 1.08 -16.34 -16.50
N ASP A 238 0.93 -17.28 -17.43
CA ASP A 238 0.55 -16.97 -18.81
C ASP A 238 -0.92 -16.55 -18.95
N THR A 239 -1.75 -16.90 -17.98
CA THR A 239 -3.16 -16.46 -17.92
C THR A 239 -3.35 -15.04 -17.39
N LEU A 240 -2.31 -14.43 -16.82
CA LEU A 240 -2.40 -13.13 -16.17
C LEU A 240 -2.25 -11.95 -17.16
N PRO A 241 -2.90 -10.80 -16.89
CA PRO A 241 -2.62 -9.59 -17.64
C PRO A 241 -1.17 -9.11 -17.43
N PRO A 242 -0.55 -8.40 -18.39
CA PRO A 242 0.89 -8.12 -18.40
C PRO A 242 1.47 -7.51 -17.11
N PRO A 243 0.83 -6.51 -16.46
CA PRO A 243 1.36 -5.95 -15.21
C PRO A 243 1.37 -6.96 -14.04
N LEU A 244 0.44 -7.92 -14.05
CA LEU A 244 0.38 -8.98 -13.05
C LEU A 244 1.42 -10.07 -13.35
N ARG A 245 1.68 -10.39 -14.63
CA ARG A 245 2.79 -11.28 -15.02
C ARG A 245 4.12 -10.79 -14.45
N LEU A 246 4.42 -9.51 -14.65
CA LEU A 246 5.63 -8.86 -14.11
C LEU A 246 5.68 -8.87 -12.57
N TYR A 247 4.53 -8.70 -11.92
CA TYR A 247 4.45 -8.75 -10.46
C TYR A 247 4.74 -10.14 -9.90
N PHE A 248 4.07 -11.16 -10.43
CA PHE A 248 4.19 -12.52 -9.92
C PHE A 248 5.52 -13.18 -10.34
N SER A 249 6.10 -12.80 -11.49
CA SER A 249 7.43 -13.27 -11.94
C SER A 249 8.61 -12.49 -11.35
N ARG A 250 8.36 -11.52 -10.45
CA ARG A 250 9.42 -10.69 -9.87
C ARG A 250 10.44 -11.50 -9.08
N HIS A 251 11.72 -11.23 -9.35
CA HIS A 251 12.91 -11.91 -8.80
C HIS A 251 13.02 -13.40 -9.13
N ILE A 252 12.23 -13.88 -10.09
CA ILE A 252 12.24 -15.27 -10.56
C ILE A 252 13.01 -15.29 -11.89
N PRO A 253 14.08 -16.09 -12.04
CA PRO A 253 14.88 -16.18 -13.27
C PRO A 253 14.08 -16.56 -14.53
N GLU A 254 13.11 -17.46 -14.41
CA GLU A 254 12.19 -17.91 -15.46
C GLU A 254 11.31 -16.75 -15.93
N GLY A 255 11.12 -15.73 -15.09
CA GLY A 255 10.45 -14.48 -15.43
C GLY A 255 11.23 -13.56 -16.37
N ARG A 256 12.51 -13.84 -16.69
CA ARG A 256 13.35 -12.99 -17.55
C ARG A 256 12.75 -12.83 -18.95
N ALA A 257 12.25 -13.91 -19.55
CA ALA A 257 11.60 -13.85 -20.86
C ALA A 257 10.36 -12.94 -20.86
N ILE A 258 9.53 -13.03 -19.81
CA ILE A 258 8.37 -12.16 -19.62
C ILE A 258 8.80 -10.69 -19.53
N ARG A 259 9.85 -10.39 -18.76
CA ARG A 259 10.34 -9.02 -18.58
C ARG A 259 10.94 -8.46 -19.87
N ALA A 260 11.69 -9.26 -20.61
CA ALA A 260 12.25 -8.86 -21.90
C ALA A 260 11.14 -8.55 -22.93
N ALA A 261 10.11 -9.40 -23.01
CA ALA A 261 8.98 -9.22 -23.93
C ALA A 261 8.10 -8.02 -23.59
N LEU A 262 7.97 -7.67 -22.31
CA LEU A 262 7.13 -6.56 -21.84
C LEU A 262 7.89 -5.26 -21.62
N PHE A 263 9.21 -5.23 -21.82
CA PHE A 263 10.04 -4.06 -21.49
C PHE A 263 9.62 -2.81 -22.27
N ASP A 264 9.35 -2.94 -23.57
CA ASP A 264 9.03 -1.76 -24.40
C ASP A 264 7.65 -1.17 -24.04
N ALA A 265 6.71 -2.00 -23.59
CA ALA A 265 5.39 -1.55 -23.16
C ALA A 265 5.35 -1.08 -21.69
N GLU A 266 6.15 -1.69 -20.80
CA GLU A 266 6.12 -1.47 -19.35
C GLU A 266 7.54 -1.39 -18.74
N PRO A 267 8.41 -0.46 -19.19
CA PRO A 267 9.82 -0.45 -18.84
C PRO A 267 10.05 -0.32 -17.32
N THR A 268 9.24 0.53 -16.67
CA THR A 268 9.32 0.73 -15.21
C THR A 268 9.00 -0.53 -14.42
N LEU A 269 7.97 -1.27 -14.80
CA LEU A 269 7.59 -2.50 -14.10
C LEU A 269 8.54 -3.65 -14.42
N ALA A 270 9.01 -3.74 -15.66
CA ALA A 270 9.97 -4.76 -16.08
C ALA A 270 11.31 -4.62 -15.32
N ILE A 271 11.87 -3.40 -15.25
CA ILE A 271 13.08 -3.13 -14.46
C ILE A 271 12.83 -3.39 -12.97
N TRP A 272 11.68 -2.97 -12.42
CA TRP A 272 11.34 -3.22 -11.02
C TRP A 272 11.26 -4.72 -10.68
N ALA A 273 10.76 -5.53 -11.63
CA ALA A 273 10.59 -6.97 -11.49
C ALA A 273 11.90 -7.76 -11.68
N ALA A 274 12.90 -7.18 -12.35
CA ALA A 274 14.18 -7.80 -12.66
C ALA A 274 14.89 -8.36 -11.42
N ASP A 275 15.52 -9.52 -11.54
CA ASP A 275 16.51 -10.00 -10.57
C ASP A 275 17.87 -9.31 -10.79
N PRO A 276 18.81 -9.34 -9.83
CA PRO A 276 20.09 -8.62 -9.96
C PRO A 276 20.97 -9.07 -11.13
N HIS A 277 20.75 -10.26 -11.68
CA HIS A 277 21.52 -10.83 -12.79
C HIS A 277 20.73 -10.86 -14.10
N ASP A 278 19.65 -10.09 -14.19
CA ASP A 278 18.81 -10.03 -15.38
C ASP A 278 19.51 -9.26 -16.50
N PRO A 279 19.76 -9.88 -17.68
CA PRO A 279 20.36 -9.20 -18.83
C PRO A 279 19.57 -7.98 -19.31
N LEU A 280 18.27 -7.90 -18.98
CA LEU A 280 17.46 -6.71 -19.26
C LEU A 280 18.05 -5.44 -18.65
N LEU A 281 18.74 -5.53 -17.50
CA LEU A 281 19.27 -4.35 -16.81
C LEU A 281 20.37 -3.65 -17.64
N GLU A 282 21.19 -4.40 -18.36
CA GLU A 282 22.19 -3.83 -19.29
C GLU A 282 21.52 -3.06 -20.42
N ARG A 283 20.50 -3.67 -21.04
CA ARG A 283 19.68 -2.98 -22.06
C ARG A 283 19.01 -1.72 -21.50
N ALA A 284 18.53 -1.78 -20.26
CA ALA A 284 17.85 -0.68 -19.60
C ALA A 284 18.79 0.47 -19.19
N LEU A 285 20.11 0.27 -19.10
CA LEU A 285 21.05 1.35 -18.81
C LEU A 285 21.07 2.43 -19.90
N ALA A 286 20.72 2.08 -21.14
CA ALA A 286 20.67 3.02 -22.25
C ALA A 286 19.44 3.94 -22.22
N THR A 287 18.31 3.46 -21.66
CA THR A 287 17.02 4.15 -21.75
C THR A 287 16.46 4.62 -20.41
N ALA A 288 16.80 3.94 -19.32
CA ALA A 288 16.34 4.27 -17.97
C ALA A 288 17.38 3.94 -16.88
N PRO A 289 18.60 4.50 -16.96
CA PRO A 289 19.69 4.20 -16.02
C PRO A 289 19.35 4.51 -14.55
N GLN A 290 18.50 5.50 -14.29
CA GLN A 290 17.99 5.84 -12.96
C GLN A 290 17.13 4.73 -12.34
N LEU A 291 16.33 4.01 -13.15
CA LEU A 291 15.55 2.87 -12.69
C LEU A 291 16.44 1.66 -12.42
N VAL A 292 17.49 1.47 -13.22
CA VAL A 292 18.50 0.42 -12.99
C VAL A 292 19.26 0.68 -11.68
N LEU A 293 19.67 1.94 -11.44
CA LEU A 293 20.31 2.33 -10.18
C LEU A 293 19.40 2.03 -8.98
N GLU A 294 18.12 2.42 -9.02
CA GLU A 294 17.16 2.12 -7.94
C GLU A 294 16.98 0.62 -7.70
N ARG A 295 17.04 -0.19 -8.77
CA ARG A 295 16.88 -1.64 -8.73
C ARG A 295 18.09 -2.34 -8.12
N LEU A 296 19.30 -1.90 -8.47
CA LEU A 296 20.56 -2.51 -8.04
C LEU A 296 21.05 -1.99 -6.69
N ALA A 297 20.76 -0.74 -6.33
CA ALA A 297 21.19 -0.14 -5.06
C ALA A 297 20.63 -0.84 -3.81
N ARG A 298 19.63 -1.71 -3.97
CA ARG A 298 19.04 -2.53 -2.90
C ARG A 298 19.59 -3.95 -2.85
N THR A 299 20.63 -4.24 -3.61
CA THR A 299 21.28 -5.56 -3.68
C THR A 299 22.63 -5.51 -2.95
N PRO A 300 23.14 -6.64 -2.43
CA PRO A 300 24.38 -6.65 -1.63
C PRO A 300 25.66 -6.21 -2.36
N ARG A 301 25.65 -6.02 -3.69
CA ARG A 301 26.82 -5.61 -4.51
C ARG A 301 26.76 -4.13 -4.87
N THR A 302 26.78 -3.26 -3.86
CA THR A 302 26.54 -1.81 -4.04
C THR A 302 27.75 -1.01 -4.54
N THR A 303 28.96 -1.57 -4.49
CA THR A 303 30.22 -0.88 -4.85
C THR A 303 30.41 -0.71 -6.36
N ASP A 304 29.90 -1.63 -7.18
CA ASP A 304 30.05 -1.57 -8.65
C ASP A 304 29.22 -0.45 -9.32
N LEU A 305 28.42 0.29 -8.53
CA LEU A 305 27.49 1.30 -9.02
C LEU A 305 28.08 2.73 -8.97
N ASP A 306 29.28 2.93 -8.44
CA ASP A 306 29.86 4.27 -8.28
C ASP A 306 30.03 5.06 -9.59
N PRO A 307 30.50 4.46 -10.70
CA PRO A 307 30.53 5.14 -12.00
C PRO A 307 29.13 5.56 -12.47
N LEU A 308 28.13 4.71 -12.23
CA LEU A 308 26.74 5.00 -12.58
C LEU A 308 26.18 6.14 -11.71
N ARG A 309 26.46 6.14 -10.41
CA ARG A 309 26.09 7.23 -9.49
C ARG A 309 26.70 8.56 -9.91
N ALA A 310 28.00 8.56 -10.23
CA ALA A 310 28.71 9.76 -10.65
C ALA A 310 28.13 10.34 -11.95
N ARG A 311 27.83 9.48 -12.93
CA ARG A 311 27.20 9.86 -14.20
C ARG A 311 25.81 10.47 -14.00
N LEU A 312 25.00 9.89 -13.11
CA LEU A 312 23.61 10.29 -12.90
C LEU A 312 23.44 11.42 -11.86
N ALA A 313 24.51 11.86 -11.19
CA ALA A 313 24.41 12.79 -10.06
C ALA A 313 23.76 14.13 -10.42
N ALA A 314 23.99 14.63 -11.64
CA ALA A 314 23.42 15.90 -12.10
C ALA A 314 21.97 15.75 -12.61
N GLU A 315 21.68 14.68 -13.36
CA GLU A 315 20.38 14.47 -14.02
C GLU A 315 19.33 13.81 -13.12
N HIS A 316 19.78 12.96 -12.18
CA HIS A 316 18.93 12.19 -11.27
C HIS A 316 19.45 12.23 -9.82
N PRO A 317 19.64 13.43 -9.25
CA PRO A 317 20.27 13.60 -7.93
C PRO A 317 19.53 12.87 -6.81
N ARG A 318 18.20 12.77 -6.90
CA ARG A 318 17.35 12.10 -5.91
C ARG A 318 17.57 10.59 -5.87
N GLU A 319 17.60 9.95 -7.03
CA GLU A 319 17.86 8.51 -7.18
C GLU A 319 19.27 8.17 -6.72
N VAL A 320 20.24 9.01 -7.09
CA VAL A 320 21.63 8.87 -6.64
C VAL A 320 21.71 8.98 -5.12
N ALA A 321 21.13 10.02 -4.51
CA ALA A 321 21.11 10.17 -3.05
C ALA A 321 20.51 8.94 -2.34
N ARG A 322 19.36 8.43 -2.83
CA ARG A 322 18.74 7.23 -2.24
C ARG A 322 19.58 5.97 -2.39
N SER A 323 20.38 5.89 -3.46
CA SER A 323 21.28 4.76 -3.71
C SER A 323 22.49 4.68 -2.76
N LEU A 324 22.75 5.77 -2.01
CA LEU A 324 23.83 5.86 -1.02
C LEU A 324 23.45 5.32 0.36
N ARG A 325 22.18 4.93 0.57
CA ARG A 325 21.72 4.38 1.86
C ARG A 325 22.56 3.16 2.25
N GLY A 326 23.04 3.14 3.49
CA GLY A 326 23.88 2.06 4.02
C GLY A 326 25.34 2.13 3.57
N LEU A 327 25.71 3.11 2.73
CA LEU A 327 27.10 3.37 2.36
C LEU A 327 27.73 4.43 3.26
N ALA A 328 28.93 4.12 3.74
CA ALA A 328 29.82 5.03 4.44
C ALA A 328 31.16 5.13 3.69
N GLY A 329 31.99 6.10 4.05
CA GLY A 329 33.30 6.32 3.46
C GLY A 329 33.37 7.57 2.58
N ARG A 330 34.60 7.95 2.24
CA ARG A 330 34.92 9.25 1.63
C ARG A 330 34.16 9.52 0.33
N ASP A 331 34.07 8.54 -0.57
CA ASP A 331 33.45 8.75 -1.89
C ASP A 331 31.93 8.94 -1.79
N ALA A 332 31.27 8.13 -0.95
CA ALA A 332 29.84 8.29 -0.66
C ALA A 332 29.54 9.65 0.00
N ASP A 333 30.44 10.11 0.88
CA ASP A 333 30.29 11.38 1.60
C ASP A 333 30.55 12.59 0.70
N ALA A 334 31.57 12.52 -0.15
CA ALA A 334 31.81 13.49 -1.20
C ALA A 334 30.59 13.61 -2.13
N LEU A 335 29.97 12.48 -2.51
CA LEU A 335 28.78 12.52 -3.35
C LEU A 335 27.57 13.13 -2.62
N ARG A 336 27.37 12.83 -1.32
CA ARG A 336 26.32 13.48 -0.51
C ARG A 336 26.52 14.99 -0.44
N LEU A 337 27.75 15.46 -0.22
CA LEU A 337 28.08 16.88 -0.17
C LEU A 337 27.83 17.57 -1.52
N ARG A 338 28.28 16.96 -2.62
CA ARG A 338 28.02 17.45 -3.97
C ARG A 338 26.53 17.56 -4.25
N LEU A 339 25.75 16.53 -3.91
CA LEU A 339 24.28 16.55 -4.09
C LEU A 339 23.61 17.62 -3.22
N ALA A 340 24.17 17.91 -2.03
CA ALA A 340 23.69 18.96 -1.14
C ALA A 340 23.98 20.39 -1.65
N GLU A 341 24.77 20.53 -2.70
CA GLU A 341 25.14 21.80 -3.34
C GLU A 341 24.37 22.07 -4.65
N LEU A 342 23.68 21.06 -5.20
CA LEU A 342 22.99 21.17 -6.50
C LEU A 342 21.72 22.04 -6.47
N ASP A 343 21.11 22.26 -5.30
CA ASP A 343 19.86 23.02 -5.17
C ASP A 343 20.11 24.47 -4.69
N SER A 344 19.61 25.44 -5.46
CA SER A 344 19.46 26.82 -5.01
C SER A 344 18.31 26.91 -3.99
N PRO A 345 18.42 27.72 -2.91
CA PRO A 345 17.39 27.85 -1.87
C PRO A 345 15.97 28.18 -2.36
N ASP A 346 15.84 28.71 -3.58
CA ASP A 346 14.58 29.16 -4.19
C ASP A 346 13.92 28.13 -5.14
N SER A 347 14.54 26.95 -5.38
CA SER A 347 13.90 25.92 -6.21
C SER A 347 12.81 25.19 -5.42
N HIS A 348 11.55 25.29 -5.89
CA HIS A 348 10.43 24.56 -5.30
C HIS A 348 10.42 23.04 -5.61
N ASP A 349 11.45 22.53 -6.31
CA ASP A 349 11.60 21.11 -6.68
C ASP A 349 12.77 20.42 -5.95
N SER A 350 12.91 20.69 -4.65
CA SER A 350 14.04 20.27 -3.78
C SER A 350 14.05 18.80 -3.33
N GLY A 351 13.52 17.87 -4.15
CA GLY A 351 13.39 16.45 -3.81
C GLY A 351 14.73 15.73 -3.56
N ALA A 352 15.85 16.31 -3.98
CA ALA A 352 17.20 15.75 -3.81
C ALA A 352 17.74 15.94 -2.39
N LEU A 353 17.61 17.14 -1.80
CA LEU A 353 18.13 17.42 -0.45
C LEU A 353 17.47 16.53 0.62
N GLY A 354 16.16 16.33 0.52
CA GLY A 354 15.43 15.40 1.37
C GLY A 354 15.92 13.95 1.22
N ALA A 355 16.23 13.52 -0.02
CA ALA A 355 16.81 12.21 -0.29
C ALA A 355 18.24 12.06 0.26
N VAL A 356 19.04 13.14 0.28
CA VAL A 356 20.37 13.15 0.93
C VAL A 356 20.21 12.89 2.43
N VAL A 357 19.28 13.58 3.10
CA VAL A 357 18.96 13.34 4.52
C VAL A 357 18.53 11.89 4.73
N GLU A 358 17.61 11.39 3.91
CA GLU A 358 17.13 10.00 3.97
C GLU A 358 18.28 8.97 3.84
N SER A 359 19.32 9.27 3.07
CA SER A 359 20.48 8.39 2.84
C SER A 359 21.37 8.17 4.06
N LEU A 360 21.22 8.99 5.11
CA LEU A 360 22.01 8.94 6.34
C LEU A 360 21.49 7.91 7.37
N GLY A 361 20.42 7.17 7.06
CA GLY A 361 19.91 6.12 7.94
C GLY A 361 21.01 5.12 8.32
N GLY A 362 21.12 4.82 9.62
CA GLY A 362 22.15 3.97 10.20
C GLY A 362 23.47 4.68 10.54
N ARG A 363 23.60 6.00 10.31
CA ARG A 363 24.83 6.76 10.60
C ARG A 363 24.65 7.80 11.69
N CYS A 364 25.44 7.70 12.74
CA CYS A 364 25.38 8.58 13.91
C CYS A 364 26.74 9.22 14.19
N ASP A 365 27.56 9.33 13.13
CA ASP A 365 28.85 10.01 13.16
C ASP A 365 28.68 11.53 13.00
N THR A 366 29.74 12.29 13.31
CA THR A 366 29.75 13.76 13.24
C THR A 366 29.31 14.27 11.87
N PHE A 367 29.78 13.64 10.78
CA PHE A 367 29.42 14.01 9.42
C PHE A 367 27.89 13.91 9.19
N ALA A 368 27.28 12.81 9.61
CA ALA A 368 25.84 12.63 9.49
C ALA A 368 25.05 13.63 10.34
N HIS A 369 25.53 13.99 11.53
CA HIS A 369 24.92 15.00 12.39
C HIS A 369 24.97 16.41 11.77
N GLU A 370 26.15 16.82 11.28
CA GLU A 370 26.33 18.11 10.61
C GLU A 370 25.47 18.22 9.35
N LEU A 371 25.45 17.17 8.52
CA LEU A 371 24.66 17.18 7.29
C LEU A 371 23.16 17.18 7.59
N ARG A 372 22.70 16.46 8.62
CA ARG A 372 21.32 16.57 9.11
C ARG A 372 21.03 17.98 9.60
N ALA A 373 21.91 18.62 10.36
CA ALA A 373 21.70 19.98 10.87
C ALA A 373 21.50 20.99 9.73
N ARG A 374 22.32 20.89 8.67
CA ARG A 374 22.23 21.74 7.47
C ARG A 374 20.95 21.49 6.66
N LEU A 375 20.58 20.23 6.44
CA LEU A 375 19.56 19.87 5.45
C LEU A 375 18.18 19.51 6.04
N TRP A 376 18.02 19.44 7.38
CA TRP A 376 16.81 18.93 8.04
C TRP A 376 15.51 19.55 7.54
N ARG A 377 15.51 20.87 7.30
CA ARG A 377 14.32 21.62 6.89
C ARG A 377 13.81 21.25 5.50
N HIS A 378 14.68 20.72 4.63
CA HIS A 378 14.37 20.32 3.26
C HIS A 378 13.81 18.90 3.17
N ALA A 379 13.97 18.08 4.22
CA ALA A 379 13.46 16.71 4.27
C ALA A 379 12.00 16.67 4.72
N ASP A 380 11.19 15.82 4.09
CA ASP A 380 9.84 15.52 4.57
C ASP A 380 9.88 14.65 5.86
N SER A 381 8.73 14.44 6.53
CA SER A 381 8.68 13.63 7.75
C SER A 381 9.20 12.20 7.55
N TYR A 382 8.97 11.59 6.38
CA TYR A 382 9.43 10.23 6.11
C TYR A 382 10.94 10.16 5.91
N GLU A 383 11.51 11.12 5.20
CA GLU A 383 12.94 11.23 4.97
C GLU A 383 13.69 11.50 6.28
N ARG A 384 13.14 12.38 7.13
CA ARG A 384 13.61 12.61 8.50
C ARG A 384 13.59 11.33 9.33
N ALA A 385 12.45 10.62 9.40
CA ALA A 385 12.36 9.37 10.15
C ALA A 385 13.32 8.30 9.62
N ALA A 386 13.42 8.14 8.30
CA ALA A 386 14.32 7.18 7.69
C ALA A 386 15.79 7.47 8.00
N SER A 387 16.17 8.76 8.06
CA SER A 387 17.53 9.18 8.41
C SER A 387 17.93 8.83 9.84
N LEU A 388 16.97 8.66 10.75
CA LEU A 388 17.23 8.41 12.18
C LEU A 388 17.21 6.91 12.56
N ARG A 389 16.95 6.01 11.60
CA ARG A 389 16.89 4.56 11.86
C ARG A 389 18.26 4.05 12.31
N GLY A 390 18.27 3.17 13.31
CA GLY A 390 19.50 2.60 13.88
C GLY A 390 20.37 3.59 14.67
N CYS A 391 19.93 4.84 14.88
CA CYS A 391 20.66 5.81 15.70
C CYS A 391 20.05 5.96 17.09
N ASP A 392 20.84 5.59 18.10
CA ASP A 392 20.47 5.60 19.52
C ASP A 392 21.25 6.62 20.35
N ASP A 393 21.83 7.63 19.70
CA ASP A 393 22.53 8.72 20.37
C ASP A 393 21.57 9.84 20.83
N ALA A 394 22.05 10.70 21.73
CA ALA A 394 21.27 11.78 22.31
C ALA A 394 20.78 12.82 21.28
N GLU A 395 21.56 13.12 20.23
CA GLU A 395 21.12 14.07 19.20
C GLU A 395 20.00 13.49 18.33
N SER A 396 20.14 12.23 17.92
CA SER A 396 19.12 11.52 17.16
C SER A 396 17.81 11.43 17.94
N TRP A 397 17.86 11.19 19.25
CA TRP A 397 16.66 11.22 20.11
C TRP A 397 16.00 12.60 20.17
N ARG A 398 16.77 13.70 20.34
CA ARG A 398 16.20 15.07 20.30
C ARG A 398 15.50 15.41 18.98
N ARG A 399 15.96 14.82 17.87
CA ARG A 399 15.30 14.98 16.56
C ARG A 399 14.05 14.11 16.46
N ARG A 400 14.10 12.90 17.04
CA ARG A 400 12.99 11.95 17.08
C ARG A 400 11.82 12.48 17.92
N GLU A 401 12.07 13.04 19.09
CA GLU A 401 11.06 13.66 19.95
C GLU A 401 10.27 14.75 19.21
N ARG A 402 10.99 15.69 18.57
CA ARG A 402 10.38 16.74 17.74
C ARG A 402 9.60 16.19 16.54
N LEU A 403 9.95 15.00 16.06
CA LEU A 403 9.20 14.33 15.00
C LEU A 403 7.92 13.68 15.56
N PHE A 404 7.96 13.12 16.77
CA PHE A 404 6.78 12.58 17.46
C PHE A 404 5.74 13.65 17.78
N GLU A 405 6.17 14.87 18.13
CA GLU A 405 5.28 16.02 18.36
C GLU A 405 4.49 16.40 17.09
N ARG A 406 5.03 16.14 15.90
CA ARG A 406 4.48 16.59 14.62
C ARG A 406 3.78 15.49 13.82
N ASP A 407 4.40 14.32 13.73
CA ASP A 407 3.92 13.20 12.93
C ASP A 407 4.30 11.87 13.61
N PRO A 408 3.62 11.51 14.71
CA PRO A 408 3.94 10.33 15.50
C PRO A 408 3.86 9.03 14.68
N ALA A 409 2.92 8.96 13.73
CA ALA A 409 2.75 7.80 12.85
C ALA A 409 4.00 7.54 11.99
N VAL A 410 4.71 8.59 11.55
CA VAL A 410 5.97 8.46 10.82
C VAL A 410 7.15 8.29 11.73
N ALA A 411 7.17 9.01 12.86
CA ALA A 411 8.24 8.95 13.86
C ALA A 411 8.47 7.52 14.37
N LEU A 412 7.40 6.73 14.55
CA LEU A 412 7.47 5.31 14.91
C LEU A 412 8.38 4.51 13.96
N SER A 413 8.37 4.81 12.66
CA SER A 413 9.23 4.11 11.68
C SER A 413 10.73 4.41 11.83
N SER A 414 11.10 5.40 12.63
CA SER A 414 12.49 5.69 12.99
C SER A 414 13.03 4.84 14.15
N LEU A 415 12.14 4.15 14.87
CA LEU A 415 12.49 3.24 15.96
C LEU A 415 12.99 1.87 15.46
N LEU A 416 12.90 1.60 14.15
CA LEU A 416 13.38 0.35 13.57
C LEU A 416 14.87 0.15 13.89
N GLY A 417 15.18 -1.01 14.50
CA GLY A 417 16.53 -1.38 14.94
C GLY A 417 16.94 -0.83 16.30
N LEU A 418 16.03 -0.18 17.04
CA LEU A 418 16.25 0.26 18.42
C LEU A 418 15.55 -0.65 19.42
N HIS A 419 16.10 -0.71 20.63
CA HIS A 419 15.64 -1.57 21.70
C HIS A 419 15.65 -0.81 23.04
N GLY A 420 14.97 -1.36 24.04
CA GLY A 420 15.01 -0.88 25.42
C GLY A 420 13.76 -0.11 25.86
N PRO A 421 13.66 0.22 27.16
CA PRO A 421 12.40 0.65 27.79
C PRO A 421 11.78 1.89 27.12
N ARG A 422 12.63 2.85 26.73
CA ARG A 422 12.18 4.07 26.06
C ARG A 422 11.49 3.80 24.72
N VAL A 423 11.96 2.80 23.98
CA VAL A 423 11.34 2.38 22.72
C VAL A 423 10.03 1.67 23.03
N ASP A 424 10.06 0.76 24.00
CA ASP A 424 8.91 -0.07 24.39
C ASP A 424 7.72 0.79 24.86
N ASP A 425 7.97 1.78 25.71
CA ASP A 425 6.96 2.75 26.17
C ASP A 425 6.27 3.47 24.99
N LEU A 426 7.04 3.84 23.95
CA LEU A 426 6.49 4.48 22.75
C LEU A 426 5.67 3.49 21.92
N LEU A 427 6.13 2.25 21.77
CA LEU A 427 5.39 1.25 21.01
C LEU A 427 4.05 0.93 21.68
N ASP A 428 4.05 0.77 23.00
CA ASP A 428 2.85 0.50 23.80
C ASP A 428 1.85 1.67 23.71
N ALA A 429 2.34 2.91 23.85
CA ALA A 429 1.50 4.11 23.76
C ALA A 429 0.77 4.24 22.41
N TYR A 430 1.35 3.73 21.32
CA TYR A 430 0.80 3.88 19.97
C TYR A 430 0.21 2.59 19.37
N ALA A 431 0.31 1.44 20.03
CA ALA A 431 -0.14 0.14 19.53
C ALA A 431 -1.58 0.17 19.00
N GLY A 432 -2.53 0.69 19.80
CA GLY A 432 -3.94 0.81 19.40
C GLY A 432 -4.25 1.90 18.37
N ARG A 433 -3.41 2.95 18.26
CA ARG A 433 -3.67 4.14 17.42
C ARG A 433 -3.01 4.06 16.04
N ALA A 434 -1.82 3.47 15.99
CA ALA A 434 -1.00 3.33 14.80
C ALA A 434 -0.35 1.93 14.73
N PRO A 435 -1.15 0.85 14.69
CA PRO A 435 -0.63 -0.52 14.81
C PRO A 435 0.35 -0.88 13.71
N LYS A 436 0.12 -0.40 12.47
CA LYS A 436 1.02 -0.73 11.37
C LYS A 436 2.42 -0.11 11.53
N PRO A 437 2.59 1.18 11.85
CA PRO A 437 3.89 1.72 12.21
C PRO A 437 4.56 1.02 13.40
N VAL A 438 3.80 0.63 14.44
CA VAL A 438 4.32 -0.13 15.58
C VAL A 438 4.88 -1.48 15.14
N LEU A 439 4.10 -2.27 14.38
CA LEU A 439 4.57 -3.54 13.82
C LEU A 439 5.83 -3.36 12.95
N GLN A 440 5.90 -2.29 12.16
CA GLN A 440 7.11 -2.00 11.37
C GLN A 440 8.34 -1.75 12.25
N ALA A 441 8.19 -1.10 13.40
CA ALA A 441 9.29 -0.86 14.34
C ALA A 441 9.74 -2.14 15.05
N LEU A 442 8.84 -3.12 15.24
CA LEU A 442 9.15 -4.44 15.82
C LEU A 442 9.93 -5.37 14.89
N ALA A 443 10.08 -5.03 13.62
CA ALA A 443 10.72 -5.92 12.65
C ALA A 443 12.16 -6.28 13.07
N GLY A 444 12.43 -7.59 13.19
CA GLY A 444 13.74 -8.11 13.60
C GLY A 444 13.97 -8.24 15.10
N ARG A 445 13.03 -7.82 15.96
CA ARG A 445 13.12 -8.00 17.42
C ARG A 445 12.61 -9.38 17.85
N ASP A 446 13.37 -10.12 18.64
CA ASP A 446 13.04 -11.47 19.16
C ASP A 446 12.82 -11.49 20.69
N ASP A 447 12.73 -10.32 21.31
CA ASP A 447 12.49 -10.18 22.75
C ASP A 447 11.02 -10.39 23.15
N ALA A 448 10.81 -10.68 24.44
CA ALA A 448 9.49 -11.01 24.98
C ALA A 448 8.45 -9.88 24.81
N HIS A 449 8.87 -8.61 24.93
CA HIS A 449 8.00 -7.45 24.73
C HIS A 449 7.50 -7.39 23.27
N ALA A 450 8.43 -7.53 22.31
CA ALA A 450 8.09 -7.56 20.90
C ALA A 450 7.12 -8.70 20.55
N HIS A 451 7.29 -9.89 21.13
CA HIS A 451 6.34 -10.99 20.93
C HIS A 451 4.98 -10.73 21.58
N GLY A 452 4.94 -10.10 22.77
CA GLY A 452 3.70 -9.68 23.42
C GLY A 452 2.88 -8.74 22.53
N LEU A 453 3.49 -7.67 22.02
CA LEU A 453 2.84 -6.72 21.14
C LEU A 453 2.36 -7.34 19.81
N ARG A 454 3.12 -8.29 19.23
CA ARG A 454 2.67 -9.01 18.03
C ARG A 454 1.38 -9.79 18.28
N LEU A 455 1.23 -10.39 19.46
CA LEU A 455 0.02 -11.13 19.83
C LEU A 455 -1.16 -10.19 20.07
N GLU A 456 -0.95 -9.06 20.75
CA GLU A 456 -1.97 -8.02 20.93
C GLU A 456 -2.46 -7.49 19.57
N LEU A 457 -1.54 -7.23 18.65
CA LEU A 457 -1.84 -6.64 17.34
C LEU A 457 -2.19 -7.67 16.26
N LEU A 458 -2.40 -8.94 16.62
CA LEU A 458 -2.67 -10.01 15.64
C LEU A 458 -3.92 -9.72 14.79
N GLU A 459 -4.96 -9.14 15.38
CA GLU A 459 -6.22 -8.81 14.68
C GLU A 459 -6.12 -7.60 13.74
N THR A 460 -4.97 -6.93 13.68
CA THR A 460 -4.73 -5.81 12.77
C THR A 460 -4.42 -6.30 11.35
N GLY A 461 -3.89 -7.53 11.21
CA GLY A 461 -3.74 -8.21 9.94
C GLY A 461 -2.40 -8.91 9.73
N SER A 462 -2.19 -9.39 8.49
CA SER A 462 -1.03 -10.21 8.11
C SER A 462 0.31 -9.49 8.26
N GLU A 463 0.31 -8.17 8.38
CA GLU A 463 1.51 -7.35 8.60
C GLU A 463 2.29 -7.77 9.86
N VAL A 464 1.66 -8.46 10.82
CA VAL A 464 2.38 -9.03 11.98
C VAL A 464 3.46 -10.03 11.56
N LEU A 465 3.22 -10.80 10.49
CA LEU A 465 4.17 -11.81 9.99
C LEU A 465 5.35 -11.16 9.24
N ASP A 466 5.17 -9.95 8.71
CA ASP A 466 6.26 -9.19 8.09
C ASP A 466 7.34 -8.81 9.12
N THR A 467 7.03 -8.87 10.43
CA THR A 467 7.92 -8.47 11.53
C THR A 467 8.82 -9.58 12.04
N ILE A 468 8.53 -10.83 11.70
CA ILE A 468 9.26 -12.03 12.14
C ILE A 468 9.99 -12.72 10.97
N VAL A 469 10.19 -12.01 9.87
CA VAL A 469 10.88 -12.55 8.68
C VAL A 469 12.29 -12.98 9.09
N GLY A 470 12.60 -14.27 8.98
CA GLY A 470 13.90 -14.83 9.35
C GLY A 470 14.19 -15.01 10.84
N LEU A 471 13.25 -14.71 11.75
CA LEU A 471 13.43 -14.97 13.18
C LEU A 471 13.24 -16.46 13.51
N ASP A 472 14.22 -17.04 14.20
CA ASP A 472 14.30 -18.47 14.52
C ASP A 472 14.12 -18.76 16.01
N ASP A 473 13.11 -18.15 16.62
CA ASP A 473 12.77 -18.38 18.03
C ASP A 473 11.43 -19.13 18.17
N PRO A 474 11.20 -19.84 19.29
CA PRO A 474 9.97 -20.60 19.49
C PRO A 474 8.67 -19.77 19.43
N ALA A 475 8.71 -18.48 19.81
CA ALA A 475 7.52 -17.62 19.77
C ALA A 475 7.16 -17.22 18.33
N SER A 476 8.15 -16.93 17.48
CA SER A 476 7.98 -16.72 16.04
C SER A 476 7.39 -17.96 15.35
N TRP A 477 7.89 -19.16 15.66
CA TRP A 477 7.34 -20.41 15.12
C TRP A 477 5.87 -20.62 15.49
N ARG A 478 5.51 -20.48 16.78
CA ARG A 478 4.11 -20.56 17.24
C ARG A 478 3.22 -19.52 16.56
N LEU A 479 3.73 -18.31 16.33
CA LEU A 479 2.98 -17.27 15.64
C LEU A 479 2.71 -17.65 14.17
N ARG A 480 3.70 -18.21 13.46
CA ARG A 480 3.52 -18.72 12.09
C ARG A 480 2.44 -19.80 12.05
N GLU A 481 2.51 -20.79 12.94
CA GLU A 481 1.54 -21.88 13.03
C GLU A 481 0.11 -21.39 13.25
N ARG A 482 -0.07 -20.42 14.15
CA ARG A 482 -1.38 -19.77 14.42
C ARG A 482 -1.96 -19.05 13.21
N CYS A 483 -1.11 -18.57 12.30
CA CYS A 483 -1.53 -17.74 11.18
C CYS A 483 -1.79 -18.52 9.89
N VAL A 484 -1.48 -19.81 9.82
CA VAL A 484 -1.64 -20.65 8.60
C VAL A 484 -3.06 -20.55 8.05
N GLU A 485 -4.06 -20.63 8.92
CA GLU A 485 -5.48 -20.65 8.53
C GLU A 485 -5.98 -19.33 7.96
N ARG A 486 -5.36 -18.22 8.35
CA ARG A 486 -5.81 -16.87 7.98
C ARG A 486 -5.01 -16.32 6.80
N TRP A 487 -3.68 -16.50 6.83
CA TRP A 487 -2.75 -15.85 5.90
C TRP A 487 -1.62 -16.79 5.46
N PRO A 488 -1.92 -17.89 4.76
CA PRO A 488 -0.92 -18.88 4.37
C PRO A 488 0.22 -18.27 3.53
N TRP A 489 -0.09 -17.33 2.63
CA TRP A 489 0.91 -16.65 1.82
C TRP A 489 1.90 -15.81 2.66
N ALA A 490 1.42 -15.17 3.74
CA ALA A 490 2.23 -14.32 4.59
C ALA A 490 3.10 -15.17 5.52
N VAL A 491 2.59 -16.33 5.96
CA VAL A 491 3.38 -17.33 6.70
C VAL A 491 4.55 -17.77 5.84
N LEU A 492 4.30 -18.19 4.60
CA LEU A 492 5.35 -18.58 3.66
C LEU A 492 6.35 -17.44 3.38
N ALA A 493 5.86 -16.20 3.24
CA ALA A 493 6.74 -15.05 3.04
C ALA A 493 7.65 -14.80 4.26
N SER A 494 7.17 -15.04 5.49
CA SER A 494 7.95 -14.91 6.72
C SER A 494 9.07 -15.94 6.86
N LEU A 495 8.98 -17.07 6.14
CA LEU A 495 10.04 -18.07 6.04
C LEU A 495 11.17 -17.62 5.09
N GLY A 496 11.04 -16.45 4.45
CA GLY A 496 12.11 -15.89 3.66
C GLY A 496 13.28 -15.46 4.53
N GLY A 497 14.43 -16.14 4.42
CA GLY A 497 15.65 -15.80 5.17
C GLY A 497 16.37 -17.02 5.75
N PHE A 498 15.63 -18.09 6.04
CA PHE A 498 16.21 -19.35 6.47
C PHE A 498 17.12 -19.94 5.38
N THR A 499 18.31 -20.45 5.75
CA THR A 499 19.27 -21.12 4.85
C THR A 499 18.94 -22.61 4.69
N HIS A 500 19.69 -23.33 3.86
CA HIS A 500 19.53 -24.79 3.67
C HIS A 500 19.68 -25.61 4.97
N GLU A 501 20.57 -25.19 5.87
CA GLU A 501 20.81 -25.84 7.17
C GLU A 501 19.57 -25.82 8.08
N HIS A 502 18.74 -24.78 7.97
CA HIS A 502 17.46 -24.67 8.68
C HIS A 502 16.30 -25.29 7.91
N ARG A 503 16.53 -25.79 6.69
CA ARG A 503 15.49 -26.27 5.77
C ARG A 503 15.49 -27.78 5.56
N GLY A 504 16.51 -28.48 6.05
CA GLY A 504 16.39 -29.89 6.45
C GLY A 504 15.56 -30.07 7.73
N ASP A 505 15.15 -28.97 8.36
CA ASP A 505 14.25 -28.97 9.50
C ASP A 505 12.80 -29.17 9.05
N SER A 506 12.22 -30.23 9.59
CA SER A 506 10.81 -30.58 9.56
C SER A 506 9.83 -29.40 9.73
N GLY A 507 10.21 -28.32 10.44
CA GLY A 507 9.37 -27.14 10.66
C GLY A 507 9.00 -26.36 9.40
N VAL A 508 9.99 -26.02 8.55
CA VAL A 508 9.76 -25.24 7.31
C VAL A 508 8.89 -26.03 6.35
N GLU A 509 9.23 -27.30 6.14
CA GLU A 509 8.52 -28.19 5.21
C GLU A 509 7.08 -28.45 5.67
N ARG A 510 6.85 -28.71 6.97
CA ARG A 510 5.50 -28.86 7.54
C ARG A 510 4.65 -27.62 7.31
N LEU A 511 5.16 -26.43 7.61
CA LEU A 511 4.40 -25.19 7.37
C LEU A 511 4.14 -24.97 5.89
N ALA A 512 5.11 -25.25 5.02
CA ALA A 512 4.95 -25.10 3.58
C ALA A 512 3.85 -26.04 3.03
N ALA A 513 3.83 -27.29 3.47
CA ALA A 513 2.81 -28.27 3.11
C ALA A 513 1.41 -27.80 3.57
N ARG A 514 1.27 -27.43 4.84
CA ARG A 514 -0.01 -26.92 5.39
C ARG A 514 -0.51 -25.67 4.65
N CYS A 515 0.38 -24.73 4.33
CA CYS A 515 0.00 -23.55 3.56
C CYS A 515 -0.45 -23.89 2.14
N ARG A 516 0.18 -24.88 1.49
CA ARG A 516 -0.24 -25.38 0.17
C ARG A 516 -1.63 -26.00 0.24
N GLU A 517 -1.87 -26.89 1.19
CA GLU A 517 -3.18 -27.54 1.41
C GLU A 517 -4.28 -26.51 1.69
N ARG A 518 -3.96 -25.47 2.47
CA ARG A 518 -4.92 -24.46 2.86
C ARG A 518 -5.40 -23.58 1.71
N ALA A 519 -4.55 -23.34 0.72
CA ALA A 519 -4.82 -22.42 -0.39
C ALA A 519 -4.11 -22.87 -1.69
N PRO A 520 -4.49 -24.03 -2.26
CA PRO A 520 -3.76 -24.68 -3.35
C PRO A 520 -3.86 -23.94 -4.69
N GLY A 521 -4.86 -23.08 -4.85
CA GLY A 521 -5.08 -22.25 -6.04
C GLY A 521 -4.68 -20.78 -5.89
N ASP A 522 -4.06 -20.37 -4.78
CA ASP A 522 -3.72 -18.96 -4.54
C ASP A 522 -2.32 -18.64 -5.07
N LEU A 523 -2.20 -17.80 -6.09
CA LEU A 523 -0.91 -17.42 -6.68
C LEU A 523 0.02 -16.69 -5.71
N PHE A 524 -0.48 -16.03 -4.67
CA PHE A 524 0.41 -15.51 -3.63
C PHE A 524 1.07 -16.64 -2.85
N VAL A 525 0.36 -17.74 -2.58
CA VAL A 525 0.89 -18.93 -1.92
C VAL A 525 1.84 -19.67 -2.86
N LEU A 526 1.39 -19.99 -4.07
CA LEU A 526 2.17 -20.70 -5.08
C LEU A 526 3.49 -19.96 -5.40
N ARG A 527 3.45 -18.63 -5.50
CA ARG A 527 4.65 -17.82 -5.67
C ARG A 527 5.64 -17.97 -4.53
N GLN A 528 5.19 -17.94 -3.27
CA GLN A 528 6.11 -18.07 -2.14
C GLN A 528 6.68 -19.49 -2.05
N LEU A 529 5.88 -20.53 -2.32
CA LEU A 529 6.35 -21.90 -2.42
C LEU A 529 7.42 -22.05 -3.51
N HIS A 530 7.19 -21.46 -4.69
CA HIS A 530 8.15 -21.46 -5.78
C HIS A 530 9.45 -20.75 -5.38
N LEU A 531 9.39 -19.57 -4.76
CA LEU A 531 10.59 -18.87 -4.27
C LEU A 531 11.32 -19.63 -3.17
N LEU A 532 10.60 -20.32 -2.29
CA LEU A 532 11.20 -21.17 -1.25
C LEU A 532 11.99 -22.31 -1.91
N HIS A 533 11.44 -22.95 -2.93
CA HIS A 533 12.07 -24.03 -3.71
C HIS A 533 13.26 -23.54 -4.57
N GLN A 534 13.19 -22.38 -5.21
CA GLN A 534 14.35 -21.89 -5.98
C GLN A 534 15.57 -21.61 -5.10
N ARG A 535 15.33 -21.11 -3.89
CA ARG A 535 16.39 -20.90 -2.90
C ARG A 535 17.00 -22.21 -2.41
N THR A 536 16.31 -23.36 -2.53
CA THR A 536 16.90 -24.68 -2.24
C THR A 536 17.76 -25.21 -3.39
N HIS A 537 17.61 -24.73 -4.62
CA HIS A 537 18.42 -25.22 -5.74
C HIS A 537 19.56 -24.27 -6.15
N ALA A 538 19.47 -22.97 -5.81
CA ALA A 538 20.47 -21.97 -6.20
C ALA A 538 21.79 -22.01 -5.39
N ASP A 539 21.88 -22.76 -4.29
CA ASP A 539 23.08 -22.83 -3.44
C ASP A 539 23.87 -24.15 -3.57
N VAL A 540 23.39 -25.11 -4.38
CA VAL A 540 24.13 -26.35 -4.68
C VAL A 540 25.30 -26.10 -5.66
N SER A 541 25.38 -24.91 -6.25
CA SER A 541 26.40 -24.53 -7.24
C SER A 541 27.47 -23.58 -6.72
N LYS A 542 27.57 -23.33 -5.41
CA LYS A 542 28.68 -22.58 -4.83
C LYS A 542 29.64 -23.52 -4.07
N PRO A 543 30.94 -23.52 -4.39
CA PRO A 543 31.91 -24.16 -3.52
C PRO A 543 31.92 -23.45 -2.15
N PRO A 544 32.28 -24.15 -1.06
CA PRO A 544 32.30 -23.57 0.28
C PRO A 544 33.21 -22.34 0.29
N ARG A 545 32.73 -21.26 0.89
CA ARG A 545 33.57 -20.09 1.18
C ARG A 545 34.63 -20.54 2.20
N ALA A 546 35.89 -20.49 1.78
CA ALA A 546 37.06 -20.65 2.64
C ALA A 546 37.18 -19.48 3.62
#